data_AF-A0A969SD23-F1
#
_entry.id   AF-A0A969SD23-F1
#
_cell.length_a   1.000
_cell.length_b   1.000
_cell.length_c   1.000
_cell.angle_alpha   90.00
_cell.angle_beta   90.00
_cell.angle_gamma   90.00
#
_symmetry.space_group_name_H-M   'P 1'
#
loop_
_entity.id
_entity.type
_entity.pdbx_description
1 polymer ?
#
loop_
_entity_poly.entity_id
_entity_poly.type
_entity_poly.pdbx_seq_one_letter_code
_entity_poly.pdbx_strand_id
1 'polypeptide(L)'
;MYIGTEFIQKQLTHHGLYLDGDRCYVSCDYGKSKASGELFRELLDQENIAPNLVSHCGDNLSSDIRSAKRLGLKVTPFFHAKLNRYEEILDSYSWATEGLSSAMAGASRLARLTIPAISSKEEAQRDVTAGVIAPILVGFVLWVLGRAQKLGLKRLYFVSRDGQLLLEIARRLIKKLNFDCELCYLYGSRYAWLLPSITNVDEEHLSQIFWSSGNLHSAVSVKTVLSRLCINPE
;
A
#
# COMPACT_ATOMS: atom_id res chain seq x y z
N MET A 1 13.90 -22.00 -1.94
CA MET A 1 12.97 -22.43 -3.00
C MET A 1 13.75 -22.48 -4.30
N TYR A 2 13.80 -23.63 -4.97
CA TYR A 2 14.40 -23.75 -6.30
C TYR A 2 13.27 -23.66 -7.33
N ILE A 3 13.35 -22.68 -8.22
CA ILE A 3 12.33 -22.41 -9.24
C ILE A 3 13.02 -22.57 -10.59
N GLY A 4 12.62 -23.58 -11.36
CA GLY A 4 13.23 -23.92 -12.65
C GLY A 4 12.82 -22.99 -13.80
N THR A 5 13.54 -23.10 -14.91
CA THR A 5 13.38 -22.31 -16.14
C THR A 5 11.95 -22.37 -16.68
N GLU A 6 11.33 -23.55 -16.69
CA GLU A 6 9.96 -23.72 -17.20
C GLU A 6 8.97 -22.80 -16.46
N PHE A 7 9.05 -22.75 -15.13
CA PHE A 7 8.19 -21.89 -14.34
C PHE A 7 8.51 -20.41 -14.57
N ILE A 8 9.80 -20.04 -14.55
CA ILE A 8 10.23 -18.65 -14.74
C ILE A 8 9.79 -18.13 -16.11
N GLN A 9 10.07 -18.87 -17.19
CA GLN A 9 9.64 -18.51 -18.55
C GLN A 9 8.12 -18.37 -18.62
N LYS A 10 7.36 -19.31 -18.05
CA LYS A 10 5.89 -19.21 -18.02
C LYS A 10 5.41 -17.92 -17.36
N GLN A 11 6.00 -17.50 -16.25
CA GLN A 11 5.64 -16.24 -15.59
C GLN A 11 6.04 -15.02 -16.43
N LEU A 12 7.26 -15.01 -16.98
CA LEU A 12 7.73 -13.91 -17.81
C LEU A 12 6.87 -13.75 -19.07
N THR A 13 6.54 -14.84 -19.76
CA THR A 13 5.63 -14.84 -20.92
C THR A 13 4.24 -14.34 -20.54
N HIS A 14 3.67 -14.83 -19.43
CA HIS A 14 2.35 -14.39 -18.96
C HIS A 14 2.28 -12.87 -18.72
N HIS A 15 3.39 -12.27 -18.30
CA HIS A 15 3.50 -10.82 -18.06
C HIS A 15 4.04 -10.02 -19.24
N GLY A 16 4.26 -10.64 -20.41
CA GLY A 16 4.78 -9.96 -21.60
C GLY A 16 6.24 -9.51 -21.47
N LEU A 17 7.02 -10.18 -20.62
CA LEU A 17 8.43 -9.91 -20.33
C LEU A 17 9.38 -10.96 -20.94
N TYR A 18 8.86 -11.83 -21.81
CA TYR A 18 9.63 -12.84 -22.54
C TYR A 18 9.14 -12.88 -23.98
N LEU A 19 10.03 -12.57 -24.92
CA LEU A 19 9.77 -12.51 -26.35
C LEU A 19 10.41 -13.68 -27.08
N ASP A 20 9.95 -13.93 -28.32
CA ASP A 20 10.54 -14.94 -29.17
C ASP A 20 12.02 -14.62 -29.43
N GLY A 21 12.88 -15.60 -29.15
CA GLY A 21 14.34 -15.46 -29.24
C GLY A 21 15.03 -15.14 -27.91
N ASP A 22 14.28 -14.78 -26.87
CA ASP A 22 14.86 -14.63 -25.52
C ASP A 22 15.37 -15.97 -25.00
N ARG A 23 16.41 -15.90 -24.18
CA ARG A 23 17.02 -17.06 -23.50
C ARG A 23 16.96 -16.87 -21.99
N CYS A 24 16.68 -17.96 -21.28
CA CYS A 24 16.54 -17.95 -19.83
C CYS A 24 17.61 -18.82 -19.18
N TYR A 25 18.45 -18.21 -18.34
CA TYR A 25 19.53 -18.88 -17.62
C TYR A 25 19.18 -18.93 -16.13
N VAL A 26 18.87 -20.13 -15.62
CA VAL A 26 18.45 -20.33 -14.23
C VAL A 26 19.44 -21.20 -13.47
N SER A 27 19.89 -20.73 -12.31
CA SER A 27 20.98 -21.37 -11.58
C SER A 27 20.74 -22.83 -11.17
N CYS A 28 19.48 -23.21 -10.88
CA CYS A 28 19.19 -24.59 -10.47
C CYS A 28 19.25 -25.58 -11.63
N ASP A 29 18.91 -25.15 -12.84
CA ASP A 29 18.87 -26.04 -14.00
C ASP A 29 20.27 -26.31 -14.54
N TYR A 30 21.14 -25.31 -14.45
CA TYR A 30 22.55 -25.43 -14.82
C TYR A 30 23.45 -25.90 -13.67
N GLY A 31 22.94 -25.94 -12.43
CA GLY A 31 23.76 -26.17 -11.24
C GLY A 31 24.85 -25.10 -11.01
N LYS A 32 24.71 -23.92 -11.62
CA LYS A 32 25.71 -22.84 -11.65
C LYS A 32 25.14 -21.57 -11.03
N SER A 33 25.84 -20.98 -10.06
CA SER A 33 25.34 -19.79 -9.37
C SER A 33 25.83 -18.48 -9.99
N LYS A 34 25.04 -17.40 -9.82
CA LYS A 34 25.50 -16.03 -10.11
C LYS A 34 26.62 -15.58 -9.14
N ALA A 35 26.56 -16.02 -7.88
CA ALA A 35 27.52 -15.62 -6.83
C ALA A 35 28.94 -16.15 -7.07
N SER A 36 29.07 -17.36 -7.63
CA SER A 36 30.36 -17.91 -8.08
C SER A 36 30.80 -17.34 -9.44
N GLY A 37 29.87 -16.70 -10.17
CA GLY A 37 30.07 -16.21 -11.53
C GLY A 37 29.95 -17.30 -12.60
N GLU A 38 29.73 -18.55 -12.24
CA GLU A 38 29.65 -19.68 -13.19
C GLU A 38 28.46 -19.56 -14.13
N LEU A 39 27.33 -19.02 -13.66
CA LEU A 39 26.16 -18.83 -14.53
C LEU A 39 26.43 -17.76 -15.60
N PHE A 40 27.21 -16.73 -15.28
CA PHE A 40 27.62 -15.74 -16.29
C PHE A 40 28.59 -16.33 -17.31
N ARG A 41 29.51 -17.22 -16.89
CA ARG A 41 30.40 -17.93 -17.82
C ARG A 41 29.62 -18.82 -18.76
N GLU A 42 28.65 -19.57 -18.24
CA GLU A 42 27.73 -20.37 -19.07
C GLU A 42 27.03 -19.52 -20.13
N LEU A 43 26.49 -18.37 -19.73
CA LEU A 43 25.88 -17.42 -20.68
C LEU A 43 26.88 -16.97 -21.74
N LEU A 44 28.09 -16.58 -21.37
CA LEU A 44 29.10 -16.10 -22.33
C LEU A 44 29.52 -17.19 -23.32
N ASP A 45 29.66 -18.43 -22.85
CA ASP A 45 30.03 -19.59 -23.66
C ASP A 45 28.90 -19.99 -24.63
N GLN A 46 27.65 -20.05 -24.15
CA GLN A 46 26.46 -20.41 -24.94
C GLN A 46 26.08 -19.37 -26.00
N GLU A 47 26.28 -18.09 -25.68
CA GLU A 47 26.05 -17.00 -26.64
C GLU A 47 27.27 -16.75 -27.54
N ASN A 48 28.45 -17.25 -27.17
CA ASN A 48 29.73 -16.93 -27.81
C ASN A 48 29.98 -15.41 -27.90
N ILE A 49 29.81 -14.70 -26.78
CA ILE A 49 29.90 -13.23 -26.69
C ILE A 49 31.00 -12.83 -25.71
N ALA A 50 31.77 -11.79 -26.05
CA ALA A 50 32.78 -11.23 -25.15
C ALA A 50 32.14 -10.52 -23.94
N PRO A 51 32.72 -10.63 -22.72
CA PRO A 51 32.11 -10.09 -21.50
C PRO A 51 31.77 -8.60 -21.54
N ASN A 52 32.62 -7.80 -22.17
CA ASN A 52 32.47 -6.35 -22.29
C ASN A 52 31.29 -5.91 -23.20
N LEU A 53 30.72 -6.83 -23.96
CA LEU A 53 29.52 -6.61 -24.77
C LEU A 53 28.22 -6.92 -24.01
N VAL A 54 28.32 -7.57 -22.84
CA VAL A 54 27.15 -7.91 -22.01
C VAL A 54 26.92 -6.84 -20.95
N SER A 55 25.68 -6.35 -20.89
CA SER A 55 25.19 -5.46 -19.82
C SER A 55 24.29 -6.25 -18.88
N HIS A 56 24.66 -6.31 -17.60
CA HIS A 56 23.88 -6.96 -16.55
C HIS A 56 23.21 -5.93 -15.64
N CYS A 57 21.97 -6.20 -15.25
CA CYS A 57 21.19 -5.39 -14.32
C CYS A 57 20.70 -6.25 -13.15
N GLY A 58 20.88 -5.78 -11.91
CA GLY A 58 20.44 -6.52 -10.72
C GLY A 58 20.64 -5.76 -9.41
N ASP A 59 20.07 -6.29 -8.34
CA ASP A 59 19.92 -5.60 -7.05
C ASP A 59 20.82 -6.18 -5.95
N ASN A 60 21.47 -7.33 -6.20
CA ASN A 60 22.37 -7.96 -5.23
C ASN A 60 23.83 -7.51 -5.42
N LEU A 61 24.41 -6.94 -4.35
CA LEU A 61 25.81 -6.47 -4.36
C LEU A 61 26.82 -7.59 -4.66
N SER A 62 26.59 -8.81 -4.16
CA SER A 62 27.51 -9.93 -4.33
C SER A 62 27.29 -10.64 -5.66
N SER A 63 26.07 -11.15 -5.89
CA SER A 63 25.79 -12.03 -7.02
C SER A 63 25.58 -11.30 -8.34
N ASP A 64 24.94 -10.13 -8.33
CA ASP A 64 24.68 -9.38 -9.57
C ASP A 64 25.81 -8.41 -9.88
N ILE A 65 26.34 -7.73 -8.86
CA ILE A 65 27.26 -6.61 -9.10
C ILE A 65 28.72 -7.05 -9.07
N ARG A 66 29.22 -7.53 -7.92
CA ARG A 66 30.64 -7.91 -7.78
C ARG A 66 31.01 -9.08 -8.68
N SER A 67 30.15 -10.09 -8.78
CA SER A 67 30.44 -11.30 -9.55
C SER A 67 30.46 -11.03 -11.05
N ALA A 68 29.49 -10.27 -11.58
CA ALA A 68 29.48 -9.87 -12.99
C ALA A 68 30.67 -8.93 -13.35
N LYS A 69 30.96 -7.93 -12.50
CA LYS A 69 32.12 -7.03 -12.73
C LYS A 69 33.46 -7.77 -12.79
N ARG A 70 33.64 -8.79 -11.93
CA ARG A 70 34.87 -9.61 -11.91
C ARG A 70 35.13 -10.34 -13.22
N LEU A 71 34.07 -10.63 -13.97
CA LEU A 71 34.13 -11.28 -15.28
C LEU A 71 34.22 -10.29 -16.44
N GLY A 72 34.22 -8.97 -16.17
CA GLY A 72 34.34 -7.94 -17.20
C GLY A 72 33.01 -7.50 -17.82
N LEU A 73 31.87 -7.89 -17.25
CA LEU A 73 30.56 -7.41 -17.71
C LEU A 73 30.35 -5.93 -17.36
N LYS A 74 29.61 -5.22 -18.21
CA LYS A 74 29.04 -3.91 -17.84
C LYS A 74 27.90 -4.16 -16.85
N VAL A 75 27.85 -3.39 -15.77
CA VAL A 75 26.85 -3.61 -14.71
C VAL A 75 26.13 -2.31 -14.36
N THR A 76 24.80 -2.38 -14.37
CA THR A 76 23.89 -1.33 -13.90
C THR A 76 23.17 -1.82 -12.63
N PRO A 77 23.56 -1.36 -11.43
CA PRO A 77 22.84 -1.68 -10.21
C PRO A 77 21.39 -1.18 -10.23
N PHE A 78 20.45 -1.98 -9.73
CA PHE A 78 19.04 -1.61 -9.66
C PHE A 78 18.45 -1.86 -8.27
N PHE A 79 18.53 -0.88 -7.38
CA PHE A 79 18.05 -1.02 -6.00
C PHE A 79 16.61 -0.53 -5.77
N HIS A 80 16.02 0.18 -6.73
CA HIS A 80 14.70 0.82 -6.59
C HIS A 80 13.59 -0.20 -6.27
N ALA A 81 13.75 -1.42 -6.77
CA ALA A 81 12.85 -2.53 -6.50
C ALA A 81 13.02 -3.14 -5.10
N LYS A 82 14.04 -2.83 -4.30
CA LYS A 82 14.12 -3.39 -2.94
C LYS A 82 12.98 -2.88 -2.06
N LEU A 83 12.66 -3.66 -1.04
CA LEU A 83 11.75 -3.20 0.00
C LEU A 83 12.34 -1.95 0.65
N ASN A 84 11.52 -0.92 0.84
CA ASN A 84 11.90 0.20 1.68
C ASN A 84 11.61 -0.13 3.16
N ARG A 85 12.01 0.75 4.08
CA ARG A 85 11.81 0.56 5.52
C ARG A 85 10.35 0.23 5.90
N TYR A 86 9.36 0.86 5.27
CA TYR A 86 7.95 0.61 5.60
C TYR A 86 7.50 -0.77 5.15
N GLU A 87 7.91 -1.18 3.95
CA GLU A 87 7.60 -2.49 3.40
C GLU A 87 8.31 -3.61 4.15
N GLU A 88 9.57 -3.41 4.57
CA GLU A 88 10.31 -4.34 5.43
C GLU A 88 9.61 -4.52 6.79
N ILE A 89 9.13 -3.44 7.41
CA ILE A 89 8.37 -3.50 8.65
C ILE A 89 7.09 -4.31 8.44
N LEU A 90 6.32 -4.04 7.38
CA LEU A 90 5.12 -4.82 7.07
C LEU A 90 5.45 -6.30 6.87
N ASP A 91 6.47 -6.63 6.07
CA ASP A 91 6.85 -8.01 5.78
C ASP A 91 7.37 -8.77 7.02
N SER A 92 7.97 -8.05 7.99
CA SER A 92 8.48 -8.65 9.24
C SER A 92 7.38 -9.31 10.10
N TYR A 93 6.12 -8.92 9.93
CA TYR A 93 4.96 -9.52 10.62
C TYR A 93 4.27 -10.63 9.81
N SER A 94 4.89 -11.09 8.73
CA SER A 94 4.27 -12.06 7.80
C SER A 94 3.80 -13.32 8.51
N TRP A 95 4.61 -13.88 9.41
CA TRP A 95 4.23 -15.06 10.18
C TRP A 95 3.05 -14.79 11.12
N ALA A 96 3.09 -13.69 11.88
CA ALA A 96 2.05 -13.34 12.86
C ALA A 96 0.69 -13.01 12.22
N THR A 97 0.68 -12.67 10.92
CA THR A 97 -0.52 -12.29 10.17
C THR A 97 -0.89 -13.32 9.09
N GLU A 98 -0.32 -14.53 9.16
CA GLU A 98 -0.56 -15.60 8.18
C GLU A 98 -0.36 -15.14 6.72
N GLY A 99 0.65 -14.30 6.50
CA GLY A 99 1.04 -13.77 5.20
C GLY A 99 0.34 -12.48 4.78
N LEU A 100 -0.68 -12.02 5.52
CA LEU A 100 -1.41 -10.80 5.15
C LEU A 100 -0.51 -9.56 5.13
N SER A 101 0.40 -9.41 6.08
CA SER A 101 1.30 -8.26 6.12
C SER A 101 2.36 -8.30 4.99
N SER A 102 2.78 -9.50 4.56
CA SER A 102 3.64 -9.67 3.38
C SER A 102 2.88 -9.28 2.09
N ALA A 103 1.61 -9.68 1.98
CA ALA A 103 0.76 -9.25 0.87
C ALA A 103 0.58 -7.72 0.86
N MET A 104 0.42 -7.10 2.04
CA MET A 104 0.38 -5.63 2.18
C MET A 104 1.71 -4.99 1.78
N ALA A 105 2.85 -5.53 2.21
CA ALA A 105 4.17 -5.06 1.79
C ALA A 105 4.33 -5.11 0.26
N GLY A 106 3.91 -6.21 -0.37
CA GLY A 106 3.89 -6.36 -1.82
C GLY A 106 2.99 -5.32 -2.52
N ALA A 107 1.79 -5.07 -1.99
CA ALA A 107 0.87 -4.06 -2.52
C ALA A 107 1.42 -2.63 -2.35
N SER A 108 2.02 -2.31 -1.21
CA SER A 108 2.71 -1.05 -0.93
C SER A 108 3.85 -0.82 -1.92
N ARG A 109 4.68 -1.84 -2.14
CA ARG A 109 5.77 -1.81 -3.12
C ARG A 109 5.27 -1.58 -4.54
N LEU A 110 4.21 -2.29 -4.93
CA LEU A 110 3.59 -2.09 -6.25
C LEU A 110 3.11 -0.64 -6.41
N ALA A 111 2.38 -0.10 -5.44
CA ALA A 111 1.92 1.28 -5.48
C ALA A 111 3.08 2.29 -5.56
N ARG A 112 4.14 2.09 -4.78
CA ARG A 112 5.35 2.93 -4.81
C ARG A 112 6.04 2.90 -6.17
N LEU A 113 6.16 1.72 -6.80
CA LEU A 113 6.84 1.56 -8.08
C LEU A 113 5.99 2.02 -9.28
N THR A 114 4.66 1.98 -9.18
CA THR A 114 3.76 2.41 -10.25
C THR A 114 3.50 3.92 -10.24
N ILE A 115 3.55 4.56 -9.07
CA ILE A 115 3.27 5.99 -8.95
C ILE A 115 4.58 6.78 -9.11
N PRO A 116 4.73 7.59 -10.18
CA PRO A 116 5.91 8.42 -10.35
C PRO A 116 5.96 9.51 -9.27
N ALA A 117 7.18 9.89 -8.88
CA ALA A 117 7.44 11.02 -8.00
C ALA A 117 8.58 11.84 -8.62
N ILE A 118 8.34 13.13 -8.84
CA ILE A 118 9.25 14.03 -9.57
C ILE A 118 10.15 14.79 -8.59
N SER A 119 9.68 14.99 -7.36
CA SER A 119 10.41 15.68 -6.29
C SER A 119 10.60 14.80 -5.05
N SER A 120 11.60 15.14 -4.23
CA SER A 120 11.83 14.49 -2.93
C SER A 120 10.62 14.60 -2.00
N LYS A 121 9.85 15.68 -2.11
CA LYS A 121 8.59 15.85 -1.36
C LYS A 121 7.53 14.86 -1.82
N GLU A 122 7.33 14.72 -3.13
CA GLU A 122 6.39 13.75 -3.69
C GLU A 122 6.80 12.32 -3.38
N GLU A 123 8.10 12.03 -3.41
CA GLU A 123 8.65 10.72 -3.05
C GLU A 123 8.32 10.38 -1.59
N ALA A 124 8.60 11.29 -0.66
CA ALA A 124 8.27 11.11 0.75
C ALA A 124 6.75 10.93 0.97
N GLN A 125 5.93 11.73 0.30
CA GLN A 125 4.46 11.61 0.38
C GLN A 125 3.97 10.28 -0.16
N ARG A 126 4.46 9.85 -1.32
CA ARG A 126 4.12 8.56 -1.94
C ARG A 126 4.52 7.41 -1.04
N ASP A 127 5.76 7.40 -0.54
CA ASP A 127 6.29 6.29 0.24
C ASP A 127 5.59 6.16 1.60
N VAL A 128 5.28 7.27 2.27
CA VAL A 128 4.47 7.26 3.50
C VAL A 128 3.03 6.84 3.20
N THR A 129 2.44 7.34 2.11
CA THR A 129 1.06 7.00 1.74
C THR A 129 0.94 5.52 1.40
N ALA A 130 1.81 4.98 0.55
CA ALA A 130 1.80 3.60 0.12
C ALA A 130 2.23 2.63 1.23
N GLY A 131 3.24 2.99 2.03
CA GLY A 131 3.82 2.11 3.05
C GLY A 131 3.16 2.17 4.43
N VAL A 132 2.41 3.23 4.74
CA VAL A 132 1.83 3.43 6.09
C VAL A 132 0.33 3.70 6.02
N ILE A 133 -0.07 4.79 5.36
CA ILE A 133 -1.46 5.25 5.38
C ILE A 133 -2.39 4.23 4.70
N ALA A 134 -2.04 3.79 3.49
CA ALA A 134 -2.87 2.87 2.73
C ALA A 134 -3.03 1.50 3.43
N PRO A 135 -1.98 0.83 3.94
CA PRO A 135 -2.13 -0.41 4.71
C PRO A 135 -3.04 -0.26 5.93
N ILE A 136 -2.95 0.86 6.67
CA ILE A 136 -3.80 1.13 7.83
C ILE A 136 -5.27 1.25 7.41
N LEU A 137 -5.55 2.09 6.41
CA LEU A 137 -6.93 2.33 5.96
C LEU A 137 -7.54 1.08 5.29
N VAL A 138 -6.78 0.38 4.46
CA VAL A 138 -7.22 -0.87 3.82
C VAL A 138 -7.45 -1.95 4.86
N GLY A 139 -6.53 -2.11 5.82
CA GLY A 139 -6.70 -3.04 6.94
C GLY A 139 -7.95 -2.74 7.77
N PHE A 140 -8.18 -1.47 8.10
CA PHE A 140 -9.39 -1.03 8.80
C PHE A 140 -10.66 -1.34 8.02
N VAL A 141 -10.71 -1.02 6.72
CA VAL A 141 -11.90 -1.28 5.89
C VAL A 141 -12.13 -2.77 5.69
N LEU A 142 -11.08 -3.57 5.50
CA LEU A 142 -11.19 -5.04 5.46
C LEU A 142 -11.81 -5.57 6.76
N TRP A 143 -11.36 -5.07 7.91
CA TRP A 143 -11.94 -5.42 9.20
C TRP A 143 -13.41 -5.00 9.31
N VAL A 144 -13.78 -3.77 8.91
CA VAL A 144 -15.17 -3.29 8.92
C VAL A 144 -16.07 -4.17 8.06
N LEU A 145 -15.66 -4.47 6.81
CA LEU A 145 -16.43 -5.32 5.91
C LEU A 145 -16.55 -6.74 6.45
N GLY A 146 -15.47 -7.32 6.98
CA GLY A 146 -15.52 -8.65 7.61
C GLY A 146 -16.41 -8.70 8.84
N ARG A 147 -16.45 -7.65 9.66
CA ARG A 147 -17.37 -7.52 10.79
C ARG A 147 -18.82 -7.41 10.32
N ALA A 148 -19.09 -6.57 9.32
CA ALA A 148 -20.41 -6.40 8.75
C ALA A 148 -20.96 -7.70 8.16
N GLN A 149 -20.12 -8.47 7.46
CA GLN A 149 -20.47 -9.78 6.91
C GLN A 149 -20.81 -10.77 8.03
N LYS A 150 -19.99 -10.86 9.09
CA LYS A 150 -20.26 -11.71 10.25
C LYS A 150 -21.55 -11.36 10.98
N LEU A 151 -21.92 -10.07 10.99
CA LEU A 151 -23.15 -9.57 11.59
C LEU A 151 -24.37 -9.68 10.66
N GLY A 152 -24.19 -10.13 9.42
CA GLY A 152 -25.28 -10.21 8.44
C GLY A 152 -25.84 -8.86 8.02
N LEU A 153 -25.06 -7.77 8.12
CA LEU A 153 -25.52 -6.43 7.77
C LEU A 153 -25.78 -6.33 6.26
N LYS A 154 -26.89 -5.69 5.91
CA LYS A 154 -27.29 -5.44 4.52
C LYS A 154 -26.92 -4.05 4.01
N ARG A 155 -26.58 -3.14 4.93
CA ARG A 155 -26.23 -1.77 4.61
C ARG A 155 -25.18 -1.22 5.57
N LEU A 156 -24.19 -0.52 5.02
CA LEU A 156 -23.17 0.21 5.75
C LEU A 156 -23.17 1.68 5.34
N TYR A 157 -23.19 2.56 6.33
CA TYR A 157 -23.12 4.00 6.13
C TYR A 157 -21.72 4.52 6.45
N PHE A 158 -21.14 5.25 5.50
CA PHE A 158 -19.87 5.94 5.63
C PHE A 158 -20.14 7.44 5.79
N VAL A 159 -19.88 7.97 6.98
CA VAL A 159 -20.16 9.36 7.32
C VAL A 159 -19.25 10.30 6.53
N SER A 160 -19.79 11.45 6.14
CA SER A 160 -19.09 12.41 5.28
C SER A 160 -17.75 12.90 5.83
N ARG A 161 -16.85 13.29 4.90
CA ARG A 161 -15.44 13.68 5.13
C ARG A 161 -14.54 12.47 5.36
N ASP A 162 -14.43 11.98 6.59
CA ASP A 162 -13.47 10.94 6.94
C ASP A 162 -13.87 9.57 6.35
N GLY A 163 -15.18 9.32 6.24
CA GLY A 163 -15.69 8.10 5.63
C GLY A 163 -15.61 8.07 4.10
N GLN A 164 -15.31 9.19 3.43
CA GLN A 164 -15.29 9.23 1.96
C GLN A 164 -14.19 8.32 1.40
N LEU A 165 -12.97 8.42 1.93
CA LEU A 165 -11.86 7.58 1.50
C LEU A 165 -12.10 6.11 1.85
N LEU A 166 -12.67 5.85 3.02
CA LEU A 166 -13.01 4.49 3.47
C LEU A 166 -14.09 3.85 2.58
N LEU A 167 -15.09 4.63 2.15
CA LEU A 167 -16.11 4.17 1.20
C LEU A 167 -15.49 3.79 -0.14
N GLU A 168 -14.56 4.58 -0.64
CA GLU A 168 -13.86 4.29 -1.90
C GLU A 168 -13.00 3.02 -1.82
N ILE A 169 -12.35 2.78 -0.68
CA ILE A 169 -11.66 1.52 -0.41
C ILE A 169 -12.68 0.37 -0.35
N ALA A 170 -13.79 0.54 0.38
CA ALA A 170 -14.81 -0.48 0.57
C ALA A 170 -15.43 -0.92 -0.76
N ARG A 171 -15.72 0.02 -1.66
CA ARG A 171 -16.25 -0.23 -3.02
C ARG A 171 -15.31 -1.12 -3.85
N ARG A 172 -14.00 -0.99 -3.68
CA ARG A 172 -12.99 -1.80 -4.40
C ARG A 172 -12.83 -3.20 -3.80
N LEU A 173 -13.10 -3.34 -2.50
CA LEU A 173 -12.92 -4.60 -1.77
C LEU A 173 -14.18 -5.47 -1.75
N ILE A 174 -15.38 -4.88 -1.66
CA ILE A 174 -16.62 -5.62 -1.38
C ILE A 174 -16.90 -6.74 -2.38
N LYS A 175 -16.67 -6.50 -3.68
CA LYS A 175 -16.81 -7.52 -4.73
C LYS A 175 -15.81 -8.66 -4.58
N LYS A 176 -14.59 -8.38 -4.14
CA LYS A 176 -13.53 -9.37 -3.92
C LYS A 176 -13.80 -10.26 -2.70
N LEU A 177 -14.57 -9.75 -1.74
CA LEU A 177 -14.99 -10.48 -0.54
C LEU A 177 -16.29 -11.26 -0.73
N ASN A 178 -16.93 -11.21 -1.92
CA ASN A 178 -18.24 -11.79 -2.19
C ASN A 178 -19.29 -11.41 -1.12
N PHE A 179 -19.25 -10.16 -0.66
CA PHE A 179 -20.15 -9.67 0.37
C PHE A 179 -21.26 -8.82 -0.25
N ASP A 180 -22.51 -9.28 -0.17
CA ASP A 180 -23.67 -8.52 -0.63
C ASP A 180 -24.15 -7.56 0.47
N CYS A 181 -23.67 -6.32 0.41
CA CYS A 181 -24.04 -5.23 1.29
C CYS A 181 -24.05 -3.90 0.54
N GLU A 182 -25.09 -3.11 0.77
CA GLU A 182 -25.19 -1.77 0.21
C GLU A 182 -24.23 -0.82 0.95
N LEU A 183 -23.45 -0.05 0.19
CA LEU A 183 -22.51 0.93 0.73
C LEU A 183 -23.04 2.35 0.47
N CYS A 184 -23.42 3.05 1.52
CA CYS A 184 -24.05 4.37 1.45
C CYS A 184 -23.12 5.46 1.97
N TYR A 185 -23.03 6.58 1.25
CA TYR A 185 -22.42 7.80 1.79
C TYR A 185 -23.47 8.58 2.59
N LEU A 186 -23.16 8.93 3.83
CA LEU A 186 -24.07 9.64 4.72
C LEU A 186 -23.56 11.05 5.00
N TYR A 187 -24.28 12.06 4.52
CA TYR A 187 -24.02 13.46 4.88
C TYR A 187 -24.35 13.67 6.36
N GLY A 188 -23.33 14.00 7.15
CA GLY A 188 -23.46 14.22 8.59
C GLY A 188 -22.82 15.53 8.99
N SER A 189 -23.62 16.50 9.44
CA SER A 189 -23.09 17.74 10.00
C SER A 189 -22.45 17.47 11.36
N ARG A 190 -21.25 18.01 11.62
CA ARG A 190 -20.62 17.94 12.96
C ARG A 190 -21.58 18.39 14.07
N TYR A 191 -22.42 19.39 13.79
CA TYR A 191 -23.44 19.87 14.73
C TYR A 191 -24.51 18.82 15.05
N ALA A 192 -24.91 18.00 14.09
CA ALA A 192 -25.92 16.97 14.30
C ALA A 192 -25.41 15.84 15.21
N TRP A 193 -24.09 15.59 15.21
CA TRP A 193 -23.45 14.55 16.01
C TRP A 193 -22.87 15.06 17.34
N LEU A 194 -22.57 16.37 17.44
CA LEU A 194 -22.00 16.98 18.64
C LEU A 194 -22.92 16.78 19.85
N LEU A 195 -24.18 17.24 19.78
CA LEU A 195 -25.10 17.15 20.92
C LEU A 195 -25.33 15.70 21.41
N PRO A 196 -25.57 14.70 20.53
CA PRO A 196 -25.65 13.30 20.95
C PRO A 196 -24.35 12.70 21.49
N SER A 197 -23.18 13.25 21.12
CA SER A 197 -21.88 12.76 21.61
C SER A 197 -21.57 13.20 23.04
N ILE A 198 -22.24 14.25 23.52
CA ILE A 198 -22.08 14.76 24.89
C ILE A 198 -22.81 13.82 25.84
N THR A 199 -22.04 12.91 26.43
CA THR A 199 -22.54 11.99 27.47
C THR A 199 -22.40 12.58 28.87
N ASN A 200 -21.46 13.50 29.06
CA ASN A 200 -21.26 14.33 30.25
C ASN A 200 -20.87 15.75 29.82
N VAL A 201 -21.22 16.75 30.63
CA VAL A 201 -20.91 18.16 30.35
C VAL A 201 -19.67 18.57 31.16
N ASP A 202 -18.54 18.76 30.48
CA ASP A 202 -17.33 19.36 31.03
C ASP A 202 -16.95 20.65 30.28
N GLU A 203 -15.90 21.34 30.73
CA GLU A 203 -15.44 22.59 30.10
C GLU A 203 -15.08 22.43 28.61
N GLU A 204 -14.58 21.25 28.21
CA GLU A 204 -14.22 20.98 26.82
C GLU A 204 -15.47 20.87 25.95
N HIS A 205 -16.48 20.10 26.37
CA HIS A 205 -17.75 19.97 25.67
C HIS A 205 -18.52 21.29 25.61
N LEU A 206 -18.50 22.06 26.71
CA LEU A 206 -19.06 23.42 26.72
C LEU A 206 -18.35 24.30 25.71
N SER A 207 -17.00 24.29 25.67
CA SER A 207 -16.24 25.05 24.68
C SER A 207 -16.65 24.70 23.26
N GLN A 208 -16.91 23.42 22.93
CA GLN A 208 -17.37 23.01 21.61
C GLN A 208 -18.79 23.48 21.29
N ILE A 209 -19.71 23.49 22.26
CA ILE A 209 -21.06 24.05 22.11
C ILE A 209 -21.00 25.56 21.83
N PHE A 210 -20.13 26.28 22.56
CA PHE A 210 -20.04 27.74 22.53
C PHE A 210 -19.16 28.28 21.38
N TRP A 211 -18.10 27.57 20.97
CA TRP A 211 -17.05 28.08 20.05
C TRP A 211 -17.12 27.55 18.61
N SER A 212 -18.11 26.72 18.25
CA SER A 212 -18.15 26.07 16.93
C SER A 212 -18.43 26.99 15.71
N SER A 213 -18.43 28.32 15.84
CA SER A 213 -18.32 29.22 14.68
C SER A 213 -16.87 29.69 14.55
N GLY A 214 -16.14 29.14 13.59
CA GLY A 214 -14.75 29.53 13.25
C GLY A 214 -14.57 30.98 12.76
N ASN A 215 -15.49 31.87 13.08
CA ASN A 215 -15.30 33.31 12.98
C ASN A 215 -14.96 33.83 14.37
N LEU A 216 -13.70 34.22 14.55
CA LEU A 216 -13.17 34.93 15.72
C LEU A 216 -13.93 36.24 16.06
N HIS A 217 -14.87 36.65 15.22
CA HIS A 217 -15.60 37.92 15.30
C HIS A 217 -17.12 37.80 15.48
N SER A 218 -17.71 36.60 15.48
CA SER A 218 -19.15 36.44 15.74
C SER A 218 -19.37 35.82 17.10
N ALA A 219 -19.57 36.66 18.13
CA ALA A 219 -20.05 36.20 19.43
C ALA A 219 -21.36 35.41 19.23
N VAL A 220 -21.39 34.15 19.69
CA VAL A 220 -22.61 33.35 19.70
C VAL A 220 -23.53 33.93 20.77
N SER A 221 -24.69 34.45 20.37
CA SER A 221 -25.63 35.03 21.34
C SER A 221 -26.13 33.98 22.34
N VAL A 222 -26.43 34.39 23.57
CA VAL A 222 -27.04 33.50 24.59
C VAL A 222 -28.30 32.83 24.04
N LYS A 223 -29.11 33.56 23.26
CA LYS A 223 -30.29 33.03 22.58
C LYS A 223 -29.96 31.88 21.62
N THR A 224 -28.85 32.00 20.87
CA THR A 224 -28.36 30.95 19.96
C THR A 224 -27.88 29.72 20.72
N VAL A 225 -27.27 29.89 21.89
CA VAL A 225 -26.86 28.76 22.74
C VAL A 225 -28.09 28.06 23.30
N LEU A 226 -29.03 28.82 23.87
CA LEU A 226 -30.25 28.26 24.46
C LEU A 226 -31.08 27.51 23.41
N SER A 227 -31.22 28.07 22.20
CA SER A 227 -31.91 27.37 21.11
C SER A 227 -31.20 26.07 20.68
N ARG A 228 -29.86 26.03 20.69
CA ARG A 228 -29.08 24.80 20.43
C ARG A 228 -29.27 23.74 21.51
N LEU A 229 -29.50 24.16 22.76
CA LEU A 229 -29.81 23.26 23.88
C LEU A 229 -31.30 22.92 23.97
N CYS A 230 -32.12 23.37 23.01
CA CYS A 230 -33.58 23.24 23.05
C CYS A 230 -34.20 23.88 24.31
N ILE A 231 -33.57 24.91 24.86
CA ILE A 231 -34.07 25.71 25.98
C ILE A 231 -34.68 26.98 25.38
N ASN A 232 -35.98 27.19 25.63
CA ASN A 232 -36.63 28.45 25.32
C ASN A 232 -36.61 29.33 26.57
N PRO A 233 -35.89 30.45 26.57
CA PRO A 233 -36.00 31.41 27.66
C PRO A 233 -37.41 32.03 27.65
N GLU A 234 -38.03 32.13 28.82
CA GLU A 234 -39.24 32.93 29.05
C GLU A 234 -38.98 34.43 28.88
#